data_AF-A0A258CAU2-F1
#
_entry.id   AF-A0A258CAU2-F1
#
_cell.length_a   1.000
_cell.length_b   1.000
_cell.length_c   1.000
_cell.angle_alpha   90.00
_cell.angle_beta   90.00
_cell.angle_gamma   90.00
#
_symmetry.space_group_name_H-M   'P 1'
#
loop_
_entity.id
_entity.type
_entity.pdbx_description
1 polymer ?
#
loop_
_entity_poly.entity_id
_entity_poly.type
_entity_poly.pdbx_seq_one_letter_code
_entity_poly.pdbx_strand_id
1 'polypeptide(L)'
;SDDALRLELTLHALANRYRQLSAHKSWYFATQRSQDSALYQLVQLQGKDTITALVVASDLECIECLLLEAGESLAGKLLARSTVIRVLRNRATPIEQDVNLARTA
;
A
#
# COMPACT_ATOMS: atom_id res chain seq x y z
N SER A 1 16.95 -11.95 -11.29
CA SER A 1 16.68 -10.49 -11.33
C SER A 1 15.52 -10.08 -10.41
N ASP A 2 14.70 -11.02 -9.93
CA ASP A 2 13.61 -10.76 -8.97
C ASP A 2 14.09 -10.45 -7.54
N ASP A 3 15.23 -11.04 -7.14
CA ASP A 3 15.76 -10.92 -5.77
C ASP A 3 16.21 -9.48 -5.44
N ALA A 4 16.76 -8.77 -6.42
CA ALA A 4 17.16 -7.38 -6.25
C ALA A 4 15.94 -6.47 -6.00
N LEU A 5 14.83 -6.72 -6.69
CA LEU A 5 13.57 -5.99 -6.52
C LEU A 5 12.95 -6.27 -5.16
N ARG A 6 12.92 -7.54 -4.74
CA ARG A 6 12.43 -7.94 -3.43
C ARG A 6 13.28 -7.32 -2.33
N LEU A 7 14.60 -7.35 -2.46
CA LEU A 7 15.52 -6.70 -1.53
C LEU A 7 15.26 -5.19 -1.44
N GLU A 8 15.12 -4.50 -2.57
CA GLU A 8 14.79 -3.07 -2.60
C GLU A 8 13.50 -2.78 -1.81
N LEU A 9 12.42 -3.54 -2.06
CA LEU A 9 11.13 -3.37 -1.39
C LEU A 9 11.23 -3.67 0.11
N THR A 10 11.94 -4.74 0.49
CA THR A 10 12.16 -5.09 1.89
C THR A 10 12.94 -3.99 2.62
N LEU A 11 13.98 -3.44 1.99
CA LEU A 11 14.76 -2.33 2.57
C LEU A 11 13.89 -1.08 2.77
N HIS A 12 13.05 -0.72 1.80
CA HIS A 12 12.11 0.40 1.95
C HIS A 12 11.09 0.17 3.07
N ALA A 13 10.53 -1.05 3.16
CA ALA A 13 9.58 -1.40 4.21
C ALA A 13 10.22 -1.34 5.61
N LEU A 14 11.44 -1.87 5.76
CA LEU A 14 12.18 -1.83 7.03
C LEU A 14 12.62 -0.40 7.39
N ALA A 15 13.06 0.39 6.41
CA ALA A 15 13.46 1.77 6.61
C ALA A 15 12.28 2.68 7.04
N ASN A 16 11.03 2.26 6.79
CA ASN A 16 9.85 3.05 7.16
C ASN A 16 9.80 3.39 8.66
N ARG A 17 10.36 2.55 9.53
CA ARG A 17 10.42 2.79 10.98
C ARG A 17 11.18 4.09 11.35
N TYR A 18 12.06 4.57 10.48
CA TYR A 18 12.87 5.77 10.70
C TYR A 18 12.29 7.02 10.00
N ARG A 19 11.18 6.88 9.26
CA ARG A 19 10.53 8.03 8.62
C ARG A 19 9.81 8.89 9.64
N GLN A 20 9.84 10.20 9.40
CA GLN A 20 8.95 11.12 10.09
C GLN A 20 7.49 10.84 9.68
N LEU A 21 6.60 10.93 10.67
CA LEU A 21 5.17 10.76 10.46
C LEU A 21 4.67 11.80 9.43
N SER A 22 4.11 11.33 8.33
CA SER A 22 3.54 12.19 7.30
C SER A 22 2.06 12.44 7.52
N ALA A 23 1.52 13.59 7.11
CA ALA A 23 0.07 13.80 7.08
C ALA A 23 -0.59 12.83 6.08
N HIS A 24 -1.78 12.33 6.43
CA HIS A 24 -2.51 11.42 5.55
C HIS A 24 -2.94 12.12 4.25
N LYS A 25 -2.95 11.38 3.15
CA LYS A 25 -3.30 11.84 1.81
C LYS A 25 -4.60 11.22 1.31
N SER A 26 -5.56 11.01 2.20
CA SER A 26 -6.80 10.29 1.93
C SER A 26 -7.66 10.89 0.81
N TRP A 27 -7.50 12.18 0.49
CA TRP A 27 -8.20 12.84 -0.62
C TRP A 27 -7.61 12.49 -2.00
N TYR A 28 -6.44 11.84 -2.05
CA TYR A 28 -5.86 11.30 -3.29
C TYR A 28 -6.54 10.03 -3.78
N PHE A 29 -7.32 9.38 -2.93
CA PHE A 29 -7.89 8.06 -3.21
C PHE A 29 -9.39 8.04 -2.89
N ALA A 30 -10.15 7.24 -3.63
CA ALA A 30 -11.57 7.09 -3.43
C ALA A 30 -11.87 6.44 -2.08
N THR A 31 -13.02 6.80 -1.49
CA THR A 31 -13.53 6.06 -0.33
C THR A 31 -13.95 4.67 -0.79
N GLN A 32 -13.47 3.65 -0.09
CA GLN A 32 -13.81 2.25 -0.30
C GLN A 32 -14.47 1.69 0.97
N ARG A 33 -15.06 0.50 0.87
CA ARG A 33 -15.58 -0.19 2.04
C ARG A 33 -14.39 -0.51 2.96
N SER A 34 -14.39 0.08 4.16
CA SER A 34 -13.32 -0.16 5.13
C SER A 34 -13.22 -1.64 5.44
N GLN A 35 -12.04 -2.20 5.25
CA GLN A 35 -11.69 -3.55 5.66
C GLN A 35 -10.37 -3.46 6.41
N ASP A 36 -10.20 -4.28 7.44
CA ASP A 36 -8.95 -4.32 8.15
C ASP A 36 -7.85 -4.88 7.24
N SER A 37 -6.76 -4.11 7.16
CA SER A 37 -5.55 -4.51 6.43
C SER A 37 -4.45 -4.80 7.45
N ALA A 38 -3.90 -6.00 7.41
CA ALA A 38 -2.80 -6.43 8.26
C ALA A 38 -1.46 -5.85 7.78
N LEU A 39 -0.46 -5.87 8.67
CA LEU A 39 0.92 -5.53 8.32
C LEU A 39 1.43 -6.47 7.22
N TYR A 40 2.10 -5.90 6.22
CA TYR A 40 2.60 -6.58 5.02
C TYR A 40 1.52 -7.22 4.13
N GLN A 41 0.26 -6.83 4.30
CA GLN A 41 -0.80 -7.20 3.37
C GLN A 41 -0.75 -6.32 2.13
N LEU A 42 -1.04 -6.91 0.97
CA LEU A 42 -1.25 -6.17 -0.26
C LEU A 42 -2.63 -5.52 -0.26
N VAL A 43 -2.68 -4.26 -0.68
CA VAL A 43 -3.90 -3.48 -0.78
C VAL A 43 -3.95 -2.75 -2.12
N GLN A 44 -5.15 -2.43 -2.58
CA GLN A 44 -5.41 -1.53 -3.69
C GLN A 44 -5.82 -0.16 -3.18
N LEU A 45 -5.20 0.88 -3.74
CA LEU A 45 -5.58 2.27 -3.56
C LEU A 45 -6.21 2.76 -4.87
N GLN A 46 -7.41 3.32 -4.82
CA GLN A 46 -8.11 3.79 -6.01
C GLN A 46 -7.88 5.28 -6.24
N GLY A 47 -6.90 5.62 -7.08
CA GLY A 47 -6.70 6.97 -7.62
C GLY A 47 -7.48 7.17 -8.92
N LYS A 48 -6.91 7.94 -9.84
CA LYS A 48 -7.29 7.82 -11.26
C LYS A 48 -6.88 6.46 -11.80
N ASP A 49 -5.70 6.01 -11.39
CA ASP A 49 -5.24 4.63 -11.57
C ASP A 49 -5.52 3.80 -10.32
N THR A 50 -5.71 2.50 -10.48
CA THR A 50 -5.66 1.56 -9.35
C THR A 50 -4.19 1.24 -9.06
N ILE A 51 -3.75 1.49 -7.83
CA ILE A 51 -2.36 1.34 -7.43
C ILE A 51 -2.25 0.26 -6.35
N THR A 52 -1.42 -0.74 -6.61
CA THR A 52 -1.06 -1.81 -5.67
C THR A 52 -0.03 -1.30 -4.68
N ALA A 53 -0.27 -1.53 -3.40
CA ALA A 53 0.62 -1.11 -2.33
C ALA A 53 0.75 -2.18 -1.23
N LEU A 54 1.86 -2.13 -0.49
CA LEU A 54 2.12 -3.01 0.65
C LEU A 54 1.93 -2.23 1.95
N VAL A 55 1.14 -2.74 2.88
CA VAL A 55 1.01 -2.13 4.22
C VAL A 55 2.32 -2.29 4.99
N VAL A 56 2.93 -1.20 5.43
CA VAL A 56 4.22 -1.19 6.15
C VAL A 56 4.11 -0.64 7.57
N ALA A 57 3.01 0.03 7.90
CA ALA A 57 2.65 0.39 9.26
C ALA A 57 1.14 0.67 9.35
N SER A 58 0.61 0.68 10.56
CA SER A 58 -0.79 1.02 10.82
C SER A 58 -0.98 1.58 12.22
N ASP A 59 -1.97 2.46 12.38
CA ASP A 59 -2.49 2.91 13.68
C ASP A 59 -4.03 2.84 13.67
N LEU A 60 -4.70 3.48 14.63
CA LEU A 60 -6.16 3.37 14.81
C LEU A 60 -6.93 3.74 13.53
N GLU A 61 -6.57 4.83 12.86
CA GLU A 61 -7.35 5.40 11.76
C GLU A 61 -6.65 5.29 10.41
N CYS A 62 -5.32 5.20 10.42
CA CYS A 62 -4.49 5.25 9.23
C CYS A 62 -3.68 3.97 9.02
N ILE A 63 -3.32 3.78 7.76
CA ILE A 63 -2.29 2.83 7.34
C ILE A 63 -1.23 3.58 6.54
N GLU A 64 -0.02 3.05 6.56
CA GLU A 64 1.07 3.46 5.70
C GLU A 64 1.34 2.38 4.68
N CYS A 65 1.38 2.77 3.42
CA CYS A 65 1.47 1.88 2.29
C CYS A 65 2.68 2.24 1.43
N LEU A 66 3.55 1.27 1.17
CA LEU A 66 4.61 1.36 0.18
C LEU A 66 4.03 1.07 -1.21
N LEU A 67 4.05 2.05 -2.10
CA LEU A 67 3.54 1.88 -3.46
C LEU A 67 4.45 0.96 -4.26
N LEU A 68 3.88 -0.08 -4.87
CA LEU A 68 4.63 -1.07 -5.65
C LEU A 68 4.74 -0.68 -7.13
N GLU A 69 3.92 0.28 -7.55
CA GLU A 69 3.88 0.83 -8.90
C GLU A 69 3.67 2.35 -8.86
N ALA A 70 3.95 3.00 -9.99
CA ALA A 70 3.62 4.41 -10.17
C ALA A 70 2.15 4.54 -10.60
N GLY A 71 1.53 5.68 -10.31
CA GLY A 71 0.17 5.96 -10.75
C GLY A 71 -0.27 7.38 -10.40
N GLU A 72 -1.46 7.75 -10.86
CA GLU A 72 -2.01 9.08 -10.68
C GLU A 72 -3.12 9.09 -9.61
N SER A 73 -3.04 10.05 -8.68
CA SER A 73 -4.10 10.26 -7.69
C SER A 73 -5.35 10.92 -8.30
N LEU A 74 -6.46 10.90 -7.55
CA LEU A 74 -7.66 11.66 -7.91
C LEU A 74 -7.41 13.17 -8.02
N ALA A 75 -6.38 13.68 -7.35
CA ALA A 75 -5.96 15.08 -7.42
C ALA A 75 -5.07 15.39 -8.64
N GLY A 76 -4.82 14.41 -9.50
CA GLY A 76 -3.91 14.53 -10.64
C GLY A 76 -2.42 14.54 -10.27
N LYS A 77 -2.08 14.12 -9.04
CA LYS A 77 -0.68 14.04 -8.63
C LYS A 77 -0.09 12.71 -9.07
N LEU A 78 1.03 12.77 -9.78
CA LEU A 78 1.85 11.60 -10.08
C LEU A 78 2.52 11.09 -8.80
N LEU A 79 2.31 9.81 -8.52
CA LEU A 79 2.89 9.07 -7.40
C LEU A 79 3.92 8.09 -7.95
N ALA A 80 5.12 8.11 -7.38
CA ALA A 80 6.21 7.23 -7.79
C ALA A 80 6.17 5.90 -7.04
N ARG A 81 6.58 4.81 -7.70
CA ARG A 81 6.91 3.54 -7.06
C ARG A 81 7.91 3.75 -5.91
N SER A 82 7.85 2.88 -4.90
CA SER A 82 8.69 2.90 -3.70
C SER A 82 8.44 4.13 -2.79
N THR A 83 7.36 4.88 -3.02
CA THR A 83 6.91 5.93 -2.11
C THR A 83 6.08 5.33 -0.99
N VAL A 84 6.36 5.66 0.27
CA VAL A 84 5.42 5.38 1.37
C VAL A 84 4.43 6.54 1.51
N ILE A 85 3.14 6.21 1.46
CA ILE A 85 2.03 7.13 1.65
C ILE A 85 1.17 6.71 2.84
N ARG A 86 0.72 7.69 3.61
CA ARG A 86 -0.22 7.47 4.71
C ARG A 86 -1.63 7.79 4.25
N VAL A 87 -2.59 6.92 4.51
CA VAL A 87 -4.01 7.09 4.13
C VAL A 87 -4.92 6.62 5.26
N LEU A 88 -6.16 7.10 5.29
CA LEU A 88 -7.21 6.53 6.14
C LEU A 88 -7.50 5.08 5.71
N ARG A 89 -7.86 4.21 6.67
CA ARG A 89 -8.14 2.78 6.43
C ARG A 89 -9.18 2.56 5.32
N ASN A 90 -10.20 3.42 5.25
CA ASN A 90 -11.25 3.36 4.22
C ASN A 90 -10.81 3.84 2.82
N ARG A 91 -9.52 3.90 2.55
CA ARG A 91 -8.93 4.22 1.23
C ARG A 91 -8.21 3.04 0.59
N ALA A 92 -8.10 1.94 1.33
CA ALA A 92 -7.39 0.75 0.91
C ALA A 92 -8.33 -0.45 0.99
N THR A 93 -8.32 -1.25 -0.06
CA THR A 93 -9.01 -2.54 -0.09
C THR A 93 -7.98 -3.65 -0.11
N PRO A 94 -8.00 -4.60 0.83
CA PRO A 94 -7.15 -5.78 0.78
C PRO A 94 -7.28 -6.54 -0.54
N ILE A 95 -6.16 -7.00 -1.08
CA ILE A 95 -6.15 -7.98 -2.16
C ILE A 95 -6.26 -9.36 -1.53
N GLU A 96 -7.39 -10.03 -1.75
CA GLU A 96 -7.53 -11.43 -1.39
C GLU A 96 -6.53 -12.25 -2.23
N GLN A 97 -5.53 -12.82 -1.57
CA GLN A 97 -4.73 -13.86 -2.19
C GLN A 97 -5.57 -15.13 -2.17
N ASP A 98 -6.01 -15.57 -3.35
CA ASP A 98 -6.60 -16.90 -3.52
C ASP A 98 -5.49 -17.94 -3.23
N VAL A 99 -5.39 -18.35 -1.96
CA VAL A 99 -4.45 -19.39 -1.53
C VAL A 99 -5.03 -20.74 -1.95
N ASN A 100 -5.00 -21.03 -3.26
CA ASN A 100 -5.21 -22.38 -3.81
C ASN A 100 -3.96 -23.28 -3.62
N LEU A 101 -3.20 -23.08 -2.54
CA LEU A 101 -2.04 -23.91 -2.19
C LEU A 101 -2.43 -25.23 -1.48
N ALA A 102 -3.72 -25.50 -1.24
CA ALA A 102 -4.19 -26.67 -0.51
C ALA A 102 -4.80 -27.80 -1.39
N ARG A 103 -4.60 -27.78 -2.71
CA ARG A 103 -5.18 -28.81 -3.62
C ARG A 103 -4.18 -29.69 -4.37
N THR A 104 -2.90 -29.56 -4.08
CA THR A 104 -1.84 -30.42 -4.63
C THR A 104 -0.87 -30.83 -3.52
N ALA A 105 -1.33 -31.69 -2.61
CA ALA A 105 -0.49 -32.50 -1.74
C ALA A 105 -1.10 -33.90 -1.66
#